data_AF-S5MIA7-F1
#
_entry.id   AF-S5MIA7-F1
#
_cell.length_a   1.000
_cell.length_b   1.000
_cell.length_c   1.000
_cell.angle_alpha   90.00
_cell.angle_beta   90.00
_cell.angle_gamma   90.00
#
_symmetry.space_group_name_H-M   'P 1'
#
loop_
_entity.id
_entity.type
_entity.pdbx_description
1 polymer ?
#
loop_
_entity_poly.entity_id
_entity_poly.type
_entity_poly.pdbx_seq_one_letter_code
_entity_poly.pdbx_strand_id
1 'polypeptide(L)'
;MKEIKPINYENLIITKVNNVYQNFKMNVNKDFEIPELIKDFFVKNPQLQKKEDIENLGISLDKTFNDWQQNEKSIIITHLLSILQNSLIVLFSIQRNLETEKIDSKIITSTAGVDVIIGTSVQALGMKSNELLKKFDELQLLNDPQKIFNSTNNFLIKISQMSAELAFTKLMENLIEFNQSYQQSYQKFATSIEDEFTPKRMKLLMEYINAYYLFNFLLELILIYPLQEEMMTKEAFDNILPNIIMY
;
A
#
# COMPACT_ATOMS: atom_id res chain seq x y z
N MET A 1 30.95 -1.43 9.40
CA MET A 1 29.48 -1.39 9.29
C MET A 1 28.93 -2.50 10.17
N LYS A 2 27.85 -2.27 10.93
CA LYS A 2 27.25 -3.34 11.75
C LYS A 2 26.54 -4.31 10.80
N GLU A 3 26.93 -5.58 10.85
CA GLU A 3 26.17 -6.66 10.19
C GLU A 3 24.86 -6.87 10.95
N ILE A 4 23.77 -7.05 10.20
CA ILE A 4 22.43 -7.25 10.74
C ILE A 4 21.90 -8.62 10.30
N LYS A 5 20.86 -9.13 10.96
CA LYS A 5 20.16 -10.32 10.46
C LYS A 5 19.68 -10.07 9.00
N PRO A 6 19.83 -11.05 8.09
CA PRO A 6 19.50 -10.85 6.68
C PRO A 6 18.02 -10.51 6.43
N ILE A 7 17.78 -9.47 5.63
CA ILE A 7 16.43 -9.06 5.20
C ILE A 7 16.29 -9.34 3.69
N ASN A 8 15.40 -10.27 3.35
CA ASN A 8 14.96 -10.52 1.98
C ASN A 8 13.62 -9.80 1.74
N TYR A 9 13.68 -8.51 1.40
CA TYR A 9 12.49 -7.67 1.23
C TYR A 9 11.58 -8.17 0.11
N GLU A 10 12.16 -8.74 -0.95
CA GLU A 10 11.39 -9.28 -2.08
C GLU A 10 10.50 -10.44 -1.62
N ASN A 11 11.09 -11.42 -0.92
CA ASN A 11 10.34 -12.56 -0.41
C ASN A 11 9.28 -12.14 0.63
N LEU A 12 9.56 -11.12 1.45
CA LEU A 12 8.58 -10.58 2.41
C LEU A 12 7.34 -10.04 1.69
N ILE A 13 7.52 -9.19 0.67
CA ILE A 13 6.41 -8.63 -0.12
C ILE A 13 5.68 -9.73 -0.87
N ILE A 14 6.39 -10.64 -1.56
CA ILE A 14 5.75 -11.72 -2.32
C ILE A 14 4.91 -12.59 -1.40
N THR A 15 5.42 -12.94 -0.22
CA THR A 15 4.68 -13.74 0.77
C THR A 15 3.40 -13.02 1.20
N LYS A 16 3.49 -11.72 1.49
CA LYS A 16 2.33 -10.90 1.87
C LYS A 16 1.28 -10.86 0.76
N VAL A 17 1.69 -10.60 -0.48
CA VAL A 17 0.79 -10.54 -1.64
C VAL A 17 0.18 -11.91 -1.94
N ASN A 18 0.95 -13.00 -1.80
CA ASN A 18 0.43 -14.35 -1.95
C ASN A 18 -0.67 -14.65 -0.93
N ASN A 19 -0.55 -14.21 0.33
CA ASN A 19 -1.61 -14.39 1.33
C ASN A 19 -2.92 -13.70 0.91
N VAL A 20 -2.82 -12.47 0.40
CA VAL A 20 -3.96 -11.73 -0.17
C VAL A 20 -4.56 -12.50 -1.36
N TYR A 21 -3.70 -12.98 -2.26
CA TYR A 21 -4.11 -13.76 -3.42
C TYR A 21 -4.85 -15.04 -3.04
N GLN A 22 -4.35 -15.80 -2.05
CA GLN A 22 -5.04 -17.00 -1.57
C GLN A 22 -6.40 -16.66 -0.96
N ASN A 23 -6.48 -15.62 -0.12
CA ASN A 23 -7.74 -15.15 0.46
C ASN A 23 -8.73 -14.73 -0.64
N PHE A 24 -8.28 -14.02 -1.67
CA PHE A 24 -9.12 -13.65 -2.82
C PHE A 24 -9.60 -14.88 -3.59
N LYS A 25 -8.67 -15.76 -4.01
CA LYS A 25 -8.97 -16.97 -4.80
C LYS A 25 -9.97 -17.89 -4.11
N MET A 26 -9.89 -18.02 -2.78
CA MET A 26 -10.80 -18.87 -2.00
C MET A 26 -12.22 -18.31 -1.86
N ASN A 27 -12.40 -17.00 -1.97
CA ASN A 27 -13.65 -16.33 -1.59
C ASN A 27 -14.37 -15.62 -2.74
N VAL A 28 -13.66 -15.29 -3.83
CA VAL A 28 -14.20 -14.45 -4.92
C VAL A 28 -15.44 -15.04 -5.60
N ASN A 29 -15.57 -16.37 -5.65
CA ASN A 29 -16.74 -17.04 -6.23
C ASN A 29 -18.04 -16.84 -5.42
N LYS A 30 -17.96 -16.38 -4.17
CA LYS A 30 -19.14 -16.07 -3.35
C LYS A 30 -19.86 -14.82 -3.85
N ASP A 31 -19.10 -13.91 -4.47
CA ASP A 31 -19.54 -12.55 -4.76
C ASP A 31 -19.52 -12.21 -6.25
N PHE A 32 -18.77 -12.98 -7.06
CA PHE A 32 -18.57 -12.70 -8.47
C PHE A 32 -18.61 -13.95 -9.34
N GLU A 33 -19.11 -13.78 -10.55
CA GLU A 33 -18.78 -14.67 -11.65
C GLU A 33 -17.38 -14.32 -12.16
N ILE A 34 -16.43 -15.25 -11.98
CA ILE A 34 -15.02 -15.01 -12.28
C ILE A 34 -14.81 -15.07 -13.82
N PRO A 35 -14.17 -14.08 -14.46
CA PRO A 35 -13.82 -14.14 -15.87
C PRO A 35 -12.87 -15.30 -16.18
N GLU A 36 -13.03 -15.91 -17.36
CA GLU A 36 -12.28 -17.12 -17.76
C GLU A 36 -10.76 -16.91 -17.70
N LEU A 37 -10.25 -15.73 -18.09
CA LEU A 37 -8.82 -15.43 -18.00
C LEU A 37 -8.29 -15.53 -16.55
N ILE A 38 -9.11 -15.15 -15.57
CA ILE A 38 -8.75 -15.20 -14.15
C ILE A 38 -8.90 -16.62 -13.60
N LYS A 39 -9.92 -17.37 -14.03
CA LYS A 39 -10.03 -18.80 -13.70
C LYS A 39 -8.80 -19.57 -14.20
N ASP A 40 -8.41 -19.35 -15.45
CA ASP A 40 -7.21 -19.95 -16.05
C ASP A 40 -5.94 -19.59 -15.27
N PHE A 41 -5.82 -18.32 -14.86
CA PHE A 41 -4.71 -17.87 -14.03
C PHE A 41 -4.67 -18.63 -12.70
N PHE A 42 -5.81 -18.76 -12.00
CA PHE A 42 -5.89 -19.46 -10.72
C PHE A 42 -5.51 -20.94 -10.81
N VAL A 43 -5.84 -21.61 -11.91
CA VAL A 43 -5.47 -23.00 -12.16
C VAL A 43 -3.97 -23.14 -12.41
N LYS A 44 -3.40 -22.27 -13.27
CA LYS A 44 -1.97 -22.31 -13.63
C LYS A 44 -1.04 -21.87 -12.50
N ASN A 45 -1.53 -20.99 -11.63
CA ASN A 45 -0.73 -20.40 -10.54
C ASN A 45 -1.39 -20.72 -9.19
N PRO A 46 -1.13 -21.90 -8.59
CA PRO A 46 -1.66 -22.22 -7.27
C PRO A 46 -1.24 -21.21 -6.20
N GLN A 47 -0.03 -20.65 -6.31
CA GLN A 47 0.56 -19.66 -5.41
C GLN A 47 1.35 -18.63 -6.23
N LEU A 48 1.59 -17.45 -5.66
CA LEU A 48 2.52 -16.45 -6.19
C LEU A 48 3.86 -16.63 -5.47
N GLN A 49 4.94 -16.87 -6.21
CA GLN A 49 6.26 -17.18 -5.67
C GLN A 49 7.35 -16.21 -6.13
N LYS A 50 7.11 -15.49 -7.22
CA LYS A 50 8.04 -14.51 -7.80
C LYS A 50 7.31 -13.24 -8.22
N LYS A 51 8.07 -12.16 -8.39
CA LYS A 51 7.54 -10.87 -8.85
C LYS A 51 6.74 -10.98 -10.15
N GLU A 52 7.20 -11.81 -11.09
CA GLU A 52 6.51 -12.02 -12.37
C GLU A 52 5.11 -12.60 -12.19
N ASP A 53 4.85 -13.37 -11.14
CA ASP A 53 3.51 -13.92 -10.88
C ASP A 53 2.54 -12.79 -10.47
N ILE A 54 3.03 -11.83 -9.68
CA ILE A 54 2.28 -10.62 -9.27
C ILE A 54 1.98 -9.75 -10.48
N GLU A 55 2.97 -9.52 -11.35
CA GLU A 55 2.81 -8.77 -12.59
C GLU A 55 1.77 -9.41 -13.51
N ASN A 56 1.87 -10.73 -13.73
CA ASN A 56 0.95 -11.47 -14.58
C ASN A 56 -0.49 -11.47 -14.04
N LEU A 57 -0.66 -11.55 -12.72
CA LEU A 57 -1.98 -11.40 -12.09
C LEU A 57 -2.53 -9.99 -12.32
N GLY A 58 -1.72 -8.96 -12.11
CA GLY A 58 -2.10 -7.56 -12.35
C GLY A 58 -2.55 -7.32 -13.80
N ILE A 59 -1.79 -7.82 -14.77
CA ILE A 59 -2.15 -7.75 -16.20
C ILE A 59 -3.46 -8.49 -16.49
N SER A 60 -3.68 -9.64 -15.88
CA SER A 60 -4.90 -10.43 -16.09
C SER A 60 -6.12 -9.72 -15.51
N LEU A 61 -5.99 -9.09 -14.35
CA LEU A 61 -7.06 -8.32 -13.72
C LEU A 61 -7.38 -7.04 -14.49
N ASP A 62 -6.37 -6.31 -14.95
CA ASP A 62 -6.56 -5.10 -15.75
C ASP A 62 -7.33 -5.38 -17.04
N LYS A 63 -6.94 -6.45 -17.76
CA LYS A 63 -7.63 -6.90 -18.99
C LYS A 63 -9.09 -7.31 -18.77
N THR A 64 -9.42 -7.76 -17.56
CA THR A 64 -10.77 -8.22 -17.22
C THR A 64 -11.53 -7.22 -16.38
N PHE A 65 -10.98 -6.03 -16.10
CA PHE A 65 -11.53 -5.10 -15.12
C PHE A 65 -12.99 -4.73 -15.39
N ASN A 66 -13.34 -4.51 -16.67
CA ASN A 66 -14.71 -4.19 -17.07
C ASN A 66 -15.69 -5.35 -16.87
N ASP A 67 -15.21 -6.59 -16.93
CA ASP A 67 -16.03 -7.79 -16.70
C ASP A 67 -16.45 -7.89 -15.22
N TRP A 68 -15.68 -7.27 -14.32
CA TRP A 68 -15.98 -7.22 -12.88
C TRP A 68 -16.89 -6.06 -12.47
N GLN A 69 -16.99 -5.00 -13.28
CA GLN A 69 -17.62 -3.73 -12.91
C GLN A 69 -19.16 -3.77 -12.78
N GLN A 70 -19.81 -4.89 -13.09
CA GLN A 70 -21.28 -4.99 -13.02
C GLN A 70 -21.84 -5.19 -11.61
N ASN A 71 -21.00 -5.10 -10.56
CA ASN A 71 -21.38 -5.37 -9.18
C ASN A 71 -20.86 -4.27 -8.23
N GLU A 72 -21.68 -3.85 -7.26
CA GLU A 72 -21.31 -2.91 -6.17
C GLU A 72 -20.08 -3.38 -5.38
N LYS A 73 -19.82 -4.69 -5.35
CA LYS A 73 -18.63 -5.28 -4.71
C LYS A 73 -17.33 -5.06 -5.49
N SER A 74 -17.38 -4.50 -6.71
CA SER A 74 -16.22 -4.24 -7.57
C SER A 74 -15.08 -3.44 -6.91
N ILE A 75 -15.38 -2.70 -5.84
CA ILE A 75 -14.37 -2.05 -4.98
C ILE A 75 -13.28 -3.04 -4.50
N ILE A 76 -13.64 -4.31 -4.25
CA ILE A 76 -12.70 -5.38 -3.87
C ILE A 76 -11.63 -5.58 -4.96
N ILE A 77 -12.01 -5.51 -6.25
CA ILE A 77 -11.08 -5.63 -7.37
C ILE A 77 -10.13 -4.42 -7.42
N THR A 78 -10.64 -3.22 -7.11
CA THR A 78 -9.81 -2.02 -7.00
C THR A 78 -8.80 -2.13 -5.86
N HIS A 79 -9.19 -2.68 -4.71
CA HIS A 79 -8.26 -2.98 -3.62
C HIS A 79 -7.19 -3.98 -4.07
N LEU A 80 -7.55 -5.07 -4.75
CA LEU A 80 -6.59 -6.04 -5.26
C LEU A 80 -5.59 -5.42 -6.22
N LEU A 81 -6.07 -4.68 -7.22
CA LEU A 81 -5.22 -3.98 -8.18
C LEU A 81 -4.26 -3.02 -7.47
N SER A 82 -4.76 -2.27 -6.47
CA SER A 82 -3.95 -1.35 -5.69
C SER A 82 -2.87 -2.08 -4.88
N ILE A 83 -3.19 -3.24 -4.29
CA ILE A 83 -2.22 -4.08 -3.57
C ILE A 83 -1.12 -4.56 -4.53
N LEU A 84 -1.50 -5.10 -5.69
CA LEU A 84 -0.57 -5.64 -6.68
C LEU A 84 0.35 -4.53 -7.22
N GLN A 85 -0.22 -3.40 -7.66
CA GLN A 85 0.55 -2.28 -8.20
C GLN A 85 1.53 -1.72 -7.15
N ASN A 86 1.08 -1.49 -5.92
CA ASN A 86 1.95 -0.91 -4.90
C ASN A 86 3.04 -1.88 -4.43
N SER A 87 2.75 -3.19 -4.40
CA SER A 87 3.79 -4.19 -4.11
C SER A 87 4.94 -4.12 -5.13
N LEU A 88 4.62 -3.99 -6.42
CA LEU A 88 5.62 -3.84 -7.49
C LEU A 88 6.36 -2.52 -7.40
N ILE A 89 5.66 -1.41 -7.14
CA ILE A 89 6.28 -0.09 -6.95
C ILE A 89 7.32 -0.14 -5.83
N VAL A 90 7.01 -0.75 -4.69
CA VAL A 90 7.96 -0.88 -3.58
C VAL A 90 9.15 -1.75 -3.96
N LEU A 91 8.92 -2.92 -4.57
CA LEU A 91 9.97 -3.81 -5.04
C LEU A 91 10.96 -3.08 -5.96
N PHE A 92 10.44 -2.42 -6.99
CA PHE A 92 11.27 -1.70 -7.97
C PHE A 92 11.99 -0.50 -7.36
N SER A 93 11.33 0.26 -6.49
CA SER A 93 11.91 1.46 -5.88
C SER A 93 13.08 1.10 -4.96
N ILE A 94 12.90 0.09 -4.11
CA ILE A 94 13.96 -0.38 -3.21
C ILE A 94 15.10 -0.99 -4.00
N GLN A 95 14.79 -1.87 -4.97
CA GLN A 95 15.81 -2.50 -5.81
C GLN A 95 16.68 -1.44 -6.51
N ARG A 96 16.05 -0.46 -7.16
CA ARG A 96 16.75 0.62 -7.88
C ARG A 96 17.63 1.44 -6.95
N ASN A 97 17.15 1.76 -5.75
CA ASN A 97 17.91 2.57 -4.80
C ASN A 97 19.09 1.78 -4.21
N LEU A 98 18.93 0.48 -3.91
CA LEU A 98 20.04 -0.40 -3.49
C LEU A 98 21.11 -0.49 -4.59
N GLU A 99 20.71 -0.70 -5.84
CA GLU A 99 21.62 -0.74 -6.99
C GLU A 99 22.37 0.58 -7.19
N THR A 100 21.68 1.71 -7.00
CA THR A 100 22.28 3.06 -7.09
C THR A 100 23.35 3.27 -6.02
N GLU A 101 23.08 2.83 -4.79
CA GLU A 101 24.01 2.89 -3.66
C GLU A 101 25.06 1.75 -3.68
N LYS A 102 25.05 0.90 -4.71
CA LYS A 102 25.96 -0.26 -4.87
C LYS A 102 25.90 -1.24 -3.70
N ILE A 103 24.71 -1.42 -3.12
CA ILE A 103 24.39 -2.38 -2.08
C ILE A 103 23.78 -3.62 -2.74
N ASP A 104 24.04 -4.82 -2.19
CA ASP A 104 23.40 -6.05 -2.68
C ASP A 104 21.86 -5.90 -2.61
N SER A 105 21.22 -6.02 -3.77
CA SER A 105 19.77 -5.86 -3.92
C SER A 105 18.98 -7.12 -3.62
N LYS A 106 19.61 -8.29 -3.44
CA LYS A 106 18.90 -9.53 -3.16
C LYS A 106 18.64 -9.74 -1.68
N ILE A 107 19.65 -9.46 -0.86
CA ILE A 107 19.60 -9.67 0.59
C ILE A 107 20.33 -8.52 1.27
N ILE A 108 19.61 -7.81 2.13
CA ILE A 108 20.17 -6.70 2.91
C ILE A 108 20.78 -7.29 4.19
N THR A 109 22.10 -7.10 4.35
CA THR A 109 22.87 -7.59 5.51
C THR A 109 23.58 -6.47 6.28
N SER A 110 23.36 -5.21 5.89
CA SER A 110 24.00 -4.05 6.49
C SER A 110 23.00 -2.96 6.83
N THR A 111 23.34 -2.13 7.82
CA THR A 111 22.56 -0.95 8.19
C THR A 111 22.38 0.04 7.04
N ALA A 112 23.35 0.15 6.13
CA ALA A 112 23.24 1.00 4.96
C ALA A 112 22.07 0.59 4.04
N GLY A 113 21.79 -0.71 3.91
CA GLY A 113 20.62 -1.18 3.16
C GLY A 113 19.31 -0.89 3.87
N VAL A 114 19.30 -0.86 5.21
CA VAL A 114 18.14 -0.40 5.99
C VAL A 114 17.92 1.10 5.79
N ASP A 115 18.99 1.89 5.78
CA ASP A 115 18.91 3.33 5.49
C ASP A 115 18.32 3.60 4.09
N VAL A 116 18.63 2.75 3.10
CA VAL A 116 18.00 2.82 1.77
C VAL A 116 16.50 2.54 1.83
N ILE A 117 16.04 1.54 2.59
CA ILE A 117 14.60 1.29 2.78
C ILE A 117 13.92 2.52 3.40
N ILE A 118 14.51 3.07 4.46
CA ILE A 118 13.95 4.23 5.18
C ILE A 118 13.94 5.46 4.25
N GLY A 119 15.05 5.74 3.56
CA GLY A 119 15.15 6.86 2.62
C GLY A 119 14.15 6.76 1.47
N THR A 120 13.99 5.56 0.89
CA THR A 120 12.97 5.27 -0.14
C THR A 120 11.56 5.56 0.40
N SER A 121 11.31 5.19 1.66
CA SER A 121 10.01 5.38 2.30
C SER A 121 9.70 6.86 2.57
N VAL A 122 10.69 7.65 3.00
CA VAL A 122 10.55 9.11 3.16
C VAL A 122 10.22 9.79 1.83
N GLN A 123 10.92 9.40 0.76
CA GLN A 123 10.66 9.93 -0.58
C GLN A 123 9.25 9.59 -1.06
N ALA A 124 8.83 8.33 -0.90
CA ALA A 124 7.49 7.87 -1.26
C ALA A 124 6.40 8.63 -0.48
N LEU A 125 6.57 8.81 0.84
CA LEU A 125 5.65 9.56 1.68
C LEU A 125 5.53 11.02 1.22
N GLY A 126 6.65 11.70 0.99
CA GLY A 126 6.64 13.11 0.56
C GLY A 126 5.97 13.28 -0.81
N MET A 127 6.35 12.46 -1.79
CA MET A 127 5.77 12.48 -3.14
C MET A 127 4.27 12.22 -3.11
N LYS A 128 3.82 11.16 -2.42
CA LYS A 128 2.40 10.82 -2.33
C LYS A 128 1.61 11.87 -1.57
N SER A 129 2.17 12.45 -0.52
CA SER A 129 1.52 13.56 0.19
C SER A 129 1.22 14.72 -0.75
N ASN A 130 2.19 15.13 -1.57
CA ASN A 130 2.01 16.22 -2.52
C ASN A 130 0.99 15.88 -3.63
N GLU A 131 1.03 14.65 -4.17
CA GLU A 131 0.05 14.18 -5.15
C GLU A 131 -1.38 14.22 -4.60
N LEU A 132 -1.57 13.75 -3.37
CA LEU A 132 -2.86 13.68 -2.70
C LEU A 132 -3.41 15.07 -2.34
N LEU A 133 -2.55 15.99 -1.86
CA LEU A 133 -2.92 17.39 -1.61
C LEU A 133 -3.38 18.08 -2.90
N LYS A 134 -2.58 17.93 -3.97
CA LYS A 134 -2.94 18.47 -5.28
C LYS A 134 -4.30 17.93 -5.75
N LYS A 135 -4.54 16.63 -5.56
CA LYS A 135 -5.80 16.00 -5.94
C LYS A 135 -6.99 16.51 -5.12
N PHE A 136 -6.80 16.70 -3.82
CA PHE A 136 -7.81 17.27 -2.94
C PHE A 136 -8.23 18.67 -3.41
N ASP A 137 -7.25 19.50 -3.76
CA ASP A 137 -7.47 20.87 -4.27
C ASP A 137 -8.13 20.87 -5.66
N GLU A 138 -7.67 20.03 -6.59
CA GLU A 138 -8.26 19.86 -7.93
C GLU A 138 -9.74 19.46 -7.85
N LEU A 139 -10.11 18.65 -6.87
CA LEU A 139 -11.49 18.22 -6.63
C LEU A 139 -12.31 19.26 -5.88
N GLN A 140 -11.69 20.34 -5.40
CA GLN A 140 -12.31 21.39 -4.60
C GLN A 140 -12.96 20.86 -3.30
N LEU A 141 -12.35 19.82 -2.71
CA LEU A 141 -12.90 19.15 -1.53
C LEU A 141 -12.78 19.98 -0.25
N LEU A 142 -12.08 21.13 -0.29
CA LEU A 142 -12.13 22.13 0.78
C LEU A 142 -13.55 22.65 1.02
N ASN A 143 -14.38 22.68 -0.03
CA ASN A 143 -15.77 23.15 0.01
C ASN A 143 -16.76 22.02 0.36
N ASP A 144 -16.28 20.80 0.61
CA ASP A 144 -17.12 19.67 0.99
C ASP A 144 -17.82 19.95 2.35
N PRO A 145 -19.17 20.04 2.40
CA PRO A 145 -19.89 20.28 3.65
C PRO A 145 -19.72 19.16 4.67
N GLN A 146 -19.51 17.92 4.22
CA GLN A 146 -19.34 16.73 5.07
C GLN A 146 -17.90 16.56 5.56
N LYS A 147 -16.93 17.27 4.97
CA LYS A 147 -15.52 17.35 5.42
C LYS A 147 -14.87 15.98 5.65
N ILE A 148 -15.22 14.99 4.83
CA ILE A 148 -14.85 13.58 5.03
C ILE A 148 -13.32 13.38 5.10
N PHE A 149 -12.58 14.15 4.32
CA PHE A 149 -11.13 14.02 4.17
C PHE A 149 -10.31 15.14 4.82
N ASN A 150 -10.94 16.09 5.53
CA ASN A 150 -10.22 17.26 6.07
C ASN A 150 -9.11 16.88 7.07
N SER A 151 -9.34 15.86 7.90
CA SER A 151 -8.31 15.40 8.86
C SER A 151 -7.08 14.88 8.14
N THR A 152 -7.29 13.97 7.18
CA THR A 152 -6.24 13.41 6.33
C THR A 152 -5.52 14.50 5.56
N ASN A 153 -6.26 15.45 4.95
CA ASN A 153 -5.67 16.57 4.23
C ASN A 153 -4.80 17.46 5.13
N ASN A 154 -5.29 17.84 6.32
CA ASN A 154 -4.51 18.63 7.27
C ASN A 154 -3.24 17.92 7.73
N PHE A 155 -3.31 16.61 7.92
CA PHE A 155 -2.16 15.78 8.23
C PHE A 155 -1.13 15.77 7.08
N LEU A 156 -1.58 15.58 5.85
CA LEU A 156 -0.72 15.64 4.66
C LEU A 156 -0.07 17.00 4.47
N ILE A 157 -0.78 18.11 4.77
CA ILE A 157 -0.20 19.47 4.77
C ILE A 157 0.99 19.52 5.73
N LYS A 158 0.83 19.00 6.97
CA LYS A 158 1.92 18.97 7.94
C LYS A 158 3.13 18.20 7.41
N ILE A 159 2.91 17.03 6.82
CA ILE A 159 3.99 16.23 6.22
C ILE A 159 4.71 17.03 5.12
N SER A 160 3.97 17.67 4.21
CA SER A 160 4.55 18.41 3.09
C SER A 160 5.43 19.59 3.52
N GLN A 161 5.25 20.07 4.75
CA GLN A 161 5.99 21.17 5.35
C GLN A 161 7.15 20.71 6.25
N MET A 162 7.30 19.40 6.49
CA MET A 162 8.39 18.88 7.31
C MET A 162 9.75 19.04 6.60
N SER A 163 10.79 19.34 7.37
CA SER A 163 12.16 19.16 6.89
C SER A 163 12.45 17.67 6.65
N ALA A 164 13.40 17.37 5.76
CA ALA A 164 13.77 15.98 5.47
C ALA A 164 14.21 15.21 6.73
N GLU A 165 14.96 15.86 7.62
CA GLU A 165 15.42 15.28 8.89
C GLU A 165 14.26 14.94 9.84
N LEU A 166 13.29 15.84 9.95
CA LEU A 166 12.10 15.61 10.77
C LEU A 166 11.22 14.51 10.16
N ALA A 167 11.06 14.51 8.84
CA ALA A 167 10.30 13.49 8.12
C ALA A 167 10.91 12.10 8.27
N PHE A 168 12.25 12.00 8.24
CA PHE A 168 12.98 10.77 8.51
C PHE A 168 12.74 10.28 9.94
N THR A 169 12.91 11.16 10.93
CA THR A 169 12.75 10.84 12.35
C THR A 169 11.32 10.41 12.69
N LYS A 170 10.32 11.06 12.09
CA LYS A 170 8.89 10.77 12.31
C LYS A 170 8.29 9.78 11.32
N LEU A 171 9.09 9.13 10.47
CA LEU A 171 8.56 8.31 9.37
C LEU A 171 7.53 7.28 9.82
N MET A 172 7.85 6.45 10.82
CA MET A 172 6.93 5.42 11.31
C MET A 172 5.63 6.03 11.85
N GLU A 173 5.74 7.08 12.66
CA GLU A 173 4.59 7.82 13.20
C GLU A 173 3.71 8.37 12.07
N ASN A 174 4.34 8.95 11.04
CA ASN A 174 3.63 9.51 9.90
C ASN A 174 2.91 8.43 9.06
N LEU A 175 3.54 7.28 8.83
CA LEU A 175 2.89 6.17 8.10
C LEU A 175 1.71 5.60 8.88
N ILE A 176 1.86 5.44 10.21
CA ILE A 176 0.79 4.97 11.09
C ILE A 176 -0.36 5.99 11.13
N GLU A 177 -0.07 7.28 11.32
CA GLU A 177 -1.09 8.33 11.37
C GLU A 177 -1.83 8.49 10.03
N PHE A 178 -1.14 8.33 8.89
CA PHE A 178 -1.80 8.24 7.58
C PHE A 178 -2.78 7.08 7.55
N ASN A 179 -2.34 5.87 7.91
CA ASN A 179 -3.14 4.66 7.84
C ASN A 179 -4.39 4.76 8.72
N GLN A 180 -4.25 5.31 9.92
CA GLN A 180 -5.38 5.57 10.83
C GLN A 180 -6.33 6.63 10.27
N SER A 181 -5.80 7.74 9.73
CA SER A 181 -6.60 8.81 9.13
C SER A 181 -7.37 8.31 7.91
N TYR A 182 -6.74 7.49 7.07
CA TYR A 182 -7.39 6.81 5.95
C TYR A 182 -8.57 5.95 6.41
N GLN A 183 -8.37 5.08 7.41
CA GLN A 183 -9.44 4.21 7.92
C GLN A 183 -10.63 5.02 8.45
N GLN A 184 -10.37 6.11 9.19
CA GLN A 184 -11.42 7.00 9.68
C GLN A 184 -12.15 7.69 8.52
N SER A 185 -11.44 8.18 7.51
CA SER A 185 -12.04 8.79 6.32
C SER A 185 -12.86 7.78 5.51
N TYR A 186 -12.39 6.54 5.38
CA TYR A 186 -13.12 5.45 4.71
C TYR A 186 -14.45 5.16 5.42
N GLN A 187 -14.43 5.02 6.75
CA GLN A 187 -15.64 4.80 7.56
C GLN A 187 -16.63 5.96 7.49
N LYS A 188 -16.13 7.20 7.51
CA LYS A 188 -16.95 8.40 7.34
C LYS A 188 -17.58 8.45 5.96
N PHE A 189 -16.82 8.12 4.91
CA PHE A 189 -17.35 8.08 3.55
C PHE A 189 -18.44 7.01 3.41
N ALA A 190 -18.23 5.81 3.96
CA ALA A 190 -19.19 4.72 3.88
C ALA A 190 -20.55 5.02 4.55
N THR A 191 -20.59 5.97 5.48
CA THR A 191 -21.81 6.41 6.18
C THR A 191 -22.26 7.81 5.76
N SER A 192 -21.61 8.42 4.76
CA SER A 192 -21.92 9.75 4.26
C SER A 192 -23.20 9.74 3.42
N ILE A 193 -23.90 10.87 3.39
CA ILE A 193 -25.11 11.05 2.56
C ILE A 193 -24.65 11.36 1.14
N GLU A 194 -25.26 10.75 0.13
CA GLU A 194 -24.93 11.05 -1.25
C GLU A 194 -25.30 12.50 -1.61
N ASP A 195 -24.35 13.21 -2.22
CA ASP A 195 -24.52 14.58 -2.71
C ASP A 195 -23.63 14.85 -3.94
N GLU A 196 -23.59 16.10 -4.40
CA GLU A 196 -22.78 16.51 -5.56
C GLU A 196 -21.26 16.28 -5.38
N PHE A 197 -20.78 16.14 -4.16
CA PHE A 197 -19.38 15.84 -3.86
C PHE A 197 -19.08 14.35 -3.82
N THR A 198 -20.08 13.46 -3.78
CA THR A 198 -19.87 12.01 -3.73
C THR A 198 -18.93 11.49 -4.82
N PRO A 199 -19.06 11.85 -6.11
CA PRO A 199 -18.13 11.38 -7.14
C PRO A 199 -16.69 11.87 -6.92
N LYS A 200 -16.53 13.09 -6.40
CA LYS A 200 -15.22 13.67 -6.07
C LYS A 200 -14.59 12.96 -4.88
N ARG A 201 -15.40 12.69 -3.85
CA ARG A 201 -14.97 11.93 -2.67
C ARG A 201 -14.54 10.52 -3.05
N MET A 202 -15.31 9.83 -3.90
CA MET A 202 -14.96 8.51 -4.41
C MET A 202 -13.61 8.54 -5.14
N LYS A 203 -13.40 9.54 -6.02
CA LYS A 203 -12.12 9.69 -6.74
C LYS A 203 -10.94 9.87 -5.80
N LEU A 204 -11.05 10.72 -4.79
CA LEU A 204 -9.97 10.90 -3.80
C LEU A 204 -9.79 9.65 -2.93
N LEU A 205 -10.87 8.96 -2.58
CA LEU A 205 -10.80 7.72 -1.82
C LEU A 205 -9.97 6.66 -2.55
N MET A 206 -10.12 6.51 -3.86
CA MET A 206 -9.32 5.58 -4.66
C MET A 206 -7.82 5.90 -4.58
N GLU A 207 -7.45 7.18 -4.61
CA GLU A 207 -6.06 7.62 -4.47
C GLU A 207 -5.53 7.34 -3.04
N TYR A 208 -6.38 7.52 -2.02
CA TYR A 208 -6.01 7.15 -0.65
C TYR A 208 -5.89 5.64 -0.44
N ILE A 209 -6.73 4.82 -1.06
CA ILE A 209 -6.59 3.35 -1.06
C ILE A 209 -5.23 2.97 -1.65
N ASN A 210 -4.85 3.59 -2.77
CA ASN A 210 -3.56 3.35 -3.39
C ASN A 210 -2.39 3.70 -2.45
N ALA A 211 -2.40 4.91 -1.88
CA ALA A 211 -1.37 5.34 -0.93
C ALA A 211 -1.34 4.49 0.36
N TYR A 212 -2.49 4.05 0.85
CA TYR A 212 -2.60 3.19 2.02
C TYR A 212 -1.83 1.88 1.85
N TYR A 213 -1.98 1.20 0.70
CA TYR A 213 -1.24 -0.03 0.45
C TYR A 213 0.25 0.19 0.24
N LEU A 214 0.64 1.28 -0.44
CA LEU A 214 2.05 1.67 -0.53
C LEU A 214 2.68 1.80 0.85
N PHE A 215 2.04 2.56 1.73
CA PHE A 215 2.56 2.85 3.07
C PHE A 215 2.54 1.63 3.97
N ASN A 216 1.59 0.71 3.82
CA ASN A 216 1.61 -0.56 4.53
C ASN A 216 2.81 -1.43 4.16
N PHE A 217 3.13 -1.56 2.86
CA PHE A 217 4.31 -2.32 2.44
C PHE A 217 5.61 -1.67 2.95
N LEU A 218 5.72 -0.35 2.86
CA LEU A 218 6.89 0.36 3.38
C LEU A 218 7.01 0.21 4.91
N LEU A 219 5.90 0.34 5.64
CA LEU A 219 5.87 0.17 7.09
C LEU A 219 6.30 -1.25 7.49
N GLU A 220 5.82 -2.29 6.82
CA GLU A 220 6.24 -3.68 7.06
C GLU A 220 7.76 -3.85 6.93
N LEU A 221 8.35 -3.28 5.88
CA LEU A 221 9.78 -3.36 5.64
C LEU A 221 10.61 -2.55 6.63
N ILE A 222 10.13 -1.39 7.06
CA ILE A 222 10.81 -0.59 8.10
C ILE A 222 10.82 -1.36 9.43
N LEU A 223 9.71 -2.03 9.75
CA LEU A 223 9.53 -2.73 11.01
C LEU A 223 10.23 -4.10 11.05
N ILE A 224 10.65 -4.66 9.91
CA ILE A 224 11.29 -5.97 9.91
C ILE A 224 12.66 -5.96 10.59
N TYR A 225 13.43 -4.88 10.42
CA TYR A 225 14.72 -4.70 11.08
C TYR A 225 14.59 -4.71 12.62
N PRO A 226 13.78 -3.83 13.25
CA PRO A 226 13.63 -3.86 14.70
C PRO A 226 13.01 -5.16 15.21
N LEU A 227 12.13 -5.83 14.43
CA LEU A 227 11.61 -7.15 14.80
C LEU A 227 12.70 -8.21 14.83
N GLN A 228 13.50 -8.31 13.76
CA GLN A 228 14.54 -9.33 13.65
C GLN A 228 15.64 -9.12 14.69
N GLU A 229 16.03 -7.88 14.96
CA GLU A 229 17.05 -7.52 15.95
C GLU A 229 16.51 -7.51 17.39
N GLU A 230 15.30 -8.02 17.64
CA GLU A 230 14.69 -8.15 18.98
C GLU A 230 14.51 -6.81 19.71
N MET A 231 14.44 -5.71 18.94
CA MET A 231 14.11 -4.38 19.42
C MET A 231 12.59 -4.16 19.54
N MET A 232 11.81 -5.08 18.97
CA MET A 232 10.35 -5.07 18.95
C MET A 232 9.83 -6.50 19.14
N THR A 233 8.74 -6.66 19.90
CA THR A 233 8.07 -7.96 20.04
C THR A 233 7.20 -8.26 18.81
N LYS A 234 6.94 -9.54 18.55
CA LYS A 234 6.02 -9.95 17.48
C LYS A 234 4.61 -9.37 17.68
N GLU A 235 4.13 -9.31 18.92
CA GLU A 235 2.85 -8.69 19.27
C GLU A 235 2.82 -7.19 18.91
N ALA A 236 3.87 -6.44 19.24
CA ALA A 236 3.95 -5.03 18.87
C ALA A 236 3.99 -4.84 17.35
N PHE A 237 4.75 -5.67 16.64
CA PHE A 237 4.79 -5.68 15.18
C PHE A 237 3.40 -5.93 14.58
N ASP A 238 2.69 -6.96 15.04
CA ASP A 238 1.37 -7.35 14.54
C ASP A 238 0.28 -6.31 14.88
N ASN A 239 0.43 -5.58 15.99
CA ASN A 239 -0.48 -4.50 16.38
C ASN A 239 -0.27 -3.22 15.56
N ILE A 240 0.97 -2.93 15.14
CA ILE A 240 1.29 -1.76 14.32
C ILE A 240 0.92 -1.99 12.86
N LEU A 241 1.22 -3.18 12.34
CA LEU A 241 1.06 -3.48 10.93
C LEU A 241 -0.40 -3.81 10.60
N PRO A 242 -1.08 -3.01 9.75
CA PRO A 242 -2.44 -3.32 9.37
C PRO A 242 -2.53 -4.66 8.63
N ASN A 243 -3.52 -5.46 9.00
CA ASN A 243 -3.77 -6.71 8.31
C ASN A 243 -4.41 -6.44 6.95
N ILE A 244 -3.76 -6.87 5.86
CA ILE A 244 -4.30 -6.75 4.51
C ILE A 244 -5.10 -8.01 4.24
N ILE A 245 -6.38 -7.98 4.59
CA ILE A 245 -7.36 -9.02 4.26
C ILE A 245 -8.37 -8.40 3.29
N MET A 246 -8.69 -9.10 2.21
CA MET A 246 -9.69 -8.66 1.24
C MET A 246 -11.11 -9.13 1.60
N TYR A 247 -11.23 -10.35 2.14
CA TYR A 247 -12.47 -11.01 2.56
C TYR A 247 -12.43 -11.47 4.00
#